data_AF-A0A6V7KPH3-F1
#
_entry.id   AF-A0A6V7KPH3-F1
#
_cell.length_a   1.000
_cell.length_b   1.000
_cell.length_c   1.000
_cell.angle_alpha   90.00
_cell.angle_beta   90.00
_cell.angle_gamma   90.00
#
_symmetry.space_group_name_H-M   'P 1'
#
loop_
_entity.id
_entity.type
_entity.pdbx_description
1 polymer ?
#
loop_
_entity_poly.entity_id
_entity_poly.type
_entity_poly.pdbx_seq_one_letter_code
_entity_poly.pdbx_strand_id
1 'polypeptide(L)' 'CTAPYATETVLQLCHGKRRCSVIANSSTFGDTCKPDTRTYLKIIYTC' A
#
# COMPACT_ATOMS: atom_id res chain seq x y z
N CYS A 1 -2.80 2.67 13.10
CA CYS A 1 -3.28 3.63 12.11
C CYS A 1 -3.17 2.94 10.75
N THR A 2 -4.26 2.90 9.98
CA THR A 2 -4.42 2.00 8.83
C THR A 2 -5.01 2.79 7.67
N ALA A 3 -4.38 2.72 6.50
CA ALA A 3 -4.90 3.31 5.27
C ALA A 3 -5.87 2.33 4.59
N PRO A 4 -7.19 2.57 4.60
CA PRO A 4 -8.17 1.62 4.06
C PRO A 4 -8.07 1.44 2.53
N TYR A 5 -7.56 2.45 1.83
CA TYR A 5 -7.36 2.44 0.38
C TYR A 5 -6.08 1.71 -0.04
N ALA A 6 -5.20 1.34 0.91
CA ALA A 6 -3.95 0.65 0.59
C ALA A 6 -4.18 -0.70 -0.11
N THR A 7 -5.19 -1.44 0.33
CA THR A 7 -5.53 -2.74 -0.28
C THR A 7 -5.99 -2.57 -1.71
N GLU A 8 -6.85 -1.59 -1.98
CA GLU A 8 -7.39 -1.33 -3.31
C GLU A 8 -6.33 -0.81 -4.28
N THR A 9 -5.45 0.10 -3.82
CA THR A 9 -4.32 0.58 -4.63
C THR A 9 -3.39 -0.56 -5.02
N VAL A 10 -3.05 -1.45 -4.08
CA VAL A 10 -2.19 -2.61 -4.37
C VAL A 10 -2.89 -3.60 -5.30
N LEU A 11 -4.20 -3.82 -5.12
CA LEU A 11 -4.98 -4.65 -6.03
C LEU A 11 -4.93 -4.07 -7.45
N GLN A 12 -5.24 -2.78 -7.63
CA GLN A 12 -5.23 -2.15 -8.94
C GLN A 12 -3.85 -2.16 -9.61
N LEU A 13 -2.77 -2.02 -8.83
CA LEU A 13 -1.41 -2.02 -9.36
C LEU A 13 -0.90 -3.41 -9.75
N CYS A 14 -1.23 -4.43 -8.95
CA CYS A 14 -0.60 -5.74 -9.04
C CYS A 14 -1.51 -6.84 -9.60
N HIS A 15 -2.83 -6.69 -9.50
CA HIS A 15 -3.77 -7.70 -9.95
C HIS A 15 -3.67 -7.89 -11.47
N GLY A 16 -3.48 -9.12 -11.91
CA GLY A 16 -3.30 -9.47 -13.32
C GLY A 16 -1.91 -9.19 -13.90
N LYS A 17 -0.95 -8.70 -13.10
CA LYS A 17 0.45 -8.56 -13.53
C LYS A 17 1.31 -9.67 -12.92
N ARG A 18 2.17 -10.27 -13.75
CA ARG A 18 3.14 -11.29 -13.30
C ARG A 18 4.25 -10.72 -12.39
N ARG A 19 4.49 -9.40 -12.47
CA ARG A 19 5.45 -8.69 -11.63
C ARG A 19 4.92 -7.30 -11.33
N CYS A 20 4.96 -6.91 -10.07
CA CYS A 20 4.50 -5.62 -9.59
C CYS A 20 5.55 -5.02 -8.66
N SER A 21 5.74 -3.71 -8.71
CA SER A 21 6.59 -2.95 -7.77
C SER A 21 5.74 -1.85 -7.17
N VAL A 22 5.65 -1.82 -5.84
CA VAL A 22 4.84 -0.85 -5.11
C VAL A 22 5.74 -0.13 -4.11
N ILE A 23 5.68 1.19 -4.13
CA ILE A 23 6.48 2.03 -3.24
C ILE A 23 5.61 2.41 -2.05
N ALA A 24 6.06 2.06 -0.85
CA ALA A 24 5.39 2.37 0.41
C ALA A 24 5.61 3.84 0.83
N ASN A 25 5.10 4.78 0.02
CA ASN A 25 5.18 6.21 0.29
C ASN A 25 3.80 6.81 0.63
N SER A 26 3.81 7.90 1.41
CA SER A 26 2.62 8.71 1.69
C SER A 26 1.97 9.28 0.45
N SER A 27 2.71 9.46 -0.66
CA SER A 27 2.12 9.88 -1.94
C SER A 27 1.25 8.80 -2.58
N THR A 28 1.53 7.53 -2.30
CA THR A 28 0.85 6.37 -2.91
C THR A 28 -0.27 5.85 -2.01
N PHE A 29 -0.03 5.89 -0.69
CA PHE A 29 -0.91 5.34 0.33
C PHE A 29 -1.54 6.38 1.24
N GLY A 30 -1.29 7.67 1.00
CA GLY A 30 -1.75 8.82 1.79
C GLY A 30 -1.31 8.77 3.26
N ASP A 31 -1.03 9.94 3.83
CA ASP A 31 -0.76 10.01 5.27
C ASP A 31 -2.08 10.14 6.03
N THR A 32 -2.58 9.00 6.51
CA THR A 32 -3.70 8.94 7.47
C THR A 32 -3.22 8.99 8.91
N CYS A 33 -1.90 8.99 9.14
CA CYS A 33 -1.29 8.80 10.44
C CYS A 33 -0.55 10.04 10.91
N LYS A 34 -0.34 10.15 12.23
CA LYS A 34 0.38 11.29 12.80
C LYS A 34 1.79 11.35 12.20
N PRO A 35 2.32 12.55 11.93
CA PRO A 35 3.60 12.74 11.24
C PRO A 35 4.81 12.12 11.97
N ASP A 36 4.66 11.74 13.24
CA ASP A 36 5.71 11.12 14.06
C ASP A 36 5.68 9.57 14.08
N THR A 37 4.79 8.95 13.29
CA THR A 37 4.63 7.49 13.29
C THR A 37 5.44 6.85 12.16
N ARG A 38 6.32 5.89 12.48
CA ARG A 38 6.95 5.05 11.45
C ARG A 38 5.90 4.14 10.81
N THR A 39 5.54 4.42 9.57
CA THR A 39 4.61 3.62 8.78
C THR A 39 5.34 2.46 8.10
N TYR A 40 4.64 1.35 7.92
CA TYR A 40 5.14 0.19 7.19
C TYR A 40 4.00 -0.42 6.37
N LEU A 41 4.33 -0.95 5.21
CA LEU A 41 3.37 -1.59 4.31
C LEU A 41 3.38 -3.11 4.58
N LYS A 42 2.22 -3.65 4.97
CA LYS A 42 2.00 -5.09 5.10
C LYS A 42 1.04 -5.54 4.00
N ILE A 43 1.48 -6.46 3.14
CA ILE A 43 0.66 -7.03 2.06
C ILE A 43 0.54 -8.54 2.23
N ILE A 44 -0.62 -9.08 1.86
CA ILE A 44 -0.86 -10.51 1.70
C ILE A 44 -1.43 -10.66 0.31
N TYR A 45 -0.81 -11.50 -0.51
CA TYR A 45 -1.19 -11.72 -1.91
C TYR A 45 -1.19 -13.22 -2.21
N THR A 46 -2.13 -13.63 -3.06
CA THR A 46 -2.24 -14.99 -3.60
C THR A 46 -2.12 -14.92 -5.11
N CYS A 47 -1.28 -15.76 -5.70
CA CYS A 47 -1.15 -15.88 -7.16
C CYS A 47 -2.33 -16.65 -7.77
#